data_AF-A0A9D1Q3D7-F1
#
_entry.id   AF-A0A9D1Q3D7-F1
#
_cell.length_a   1.000
_cell.length_b   1.000
_cell.length_c   1.000
_cell.angle_alpha   90.00
_cell.angle_beta   90.00
_cell.angle_gamma   90.00
#
_symmetry.space_group_name_H-M   'P 1'
#
loop_
_entity.id
_entity.type
_entity.pdbx_description
1 polymer ?
#
loop_
_entity_poly.entity_id
_entity_poly.type
_entity_poly.pdbx_seq_one_letter_code
_entity_poly.pdbx_strand_id
1 'polypeptide(L)'
;MKEIFILGCEKKEAGGGIYRCRLGDDGSLEAAEKFACDYPMYAALYGGRMYVILKYGGAGGNSSCFSIKPDFSDISEAKDTLGECACHIAVSEKGVYIVNYLSGNISKNCATCDVHTGRGVNLPRQNSAHTHFVGFTPDGKNLLCTDLGLDTITVYDENLGVADVTHMPEGYGVRHLVFSPSGKSLYAINELVPSVTLCDFSGGRLKVKDTVLLQCGLSGSTAAAIRMSDGIIYASVRKEQCIFTLSEKLEVMGKFPCGGEGPRDFDIFGKFIVCCNENSGTAVSLPVDGAFIGSSVSSLDIPGALCCVENKYFKG
;
A
#
# COMPACT_ATOMS: atom_id res chain seq x y z
N MET A 1 9.61 -21.47 -6.82
CA MET A 1 8.17 -21.21 -6.56
C MET A 1 8.00 -20.43 -5.27
N LYS A 2 7.21 -19.36 -5.28
CA LYS A 2 6.89 -18.53 -4.11
C LYS A 2 5.42 -18.67 -3.75
N GLU A 3 5.10 -18.61 -2.47
CA GLU A 3 3.72 -18.49 -2.00
C GLU A 3 3.41 -17.04 -1.64
N ILE A 4 2.31 -16.52 -2.17
CA ILE A 4 1.86 -15.14 -1.97
C ILE A 4 0.38 -15.14 -1.58
N PHE A 5 -0.05 -14.09 -0.91
CA PHE A 5 -1.46 -13.81 -0.70
C PHE A 5 -1.90 -12.65 -1.57
N ILE A 6 -3.09 -12.74 -2.15
CA ILE A 6 -3.73 -11.66 -2.89
C ILE A 6 -5.13 -11.41 -2.31
N LEU A 7 -5.45 -10.16 -2.00
CA LEU A 7 -6.72 -9.77 -1.41
C LEU A 7 -7.65 -9.20 -2.48
N GLY A 8 -8.81 -9.84 -2.63
CA GLY A 8 -9.93 -9.33 -3.43
C GLY A 8 -10.92 -8.60 -2.54
N CYS A 9 -10.93 -7.27 -2.60
CA CYS A 9 -11.71 -6.39 -1.73
C CYS A 9 -13.13 -6.21 -2.25
N GLU A 10 -13.90 -7.30 -2.25
CA GLU A 10 -15.31 -7.32 -2.61
C GLU A 10 -16.16 -8.04 -1.55
N LYS A 11 -17.48 -8.06 -1.71
CA LYS A 11 -18.32 -8.97 -0.91
C LYS A 11 -17.90 -10.41 -1.16
N LYS A 12 -17.94 -11.25 -0.12
CA LYS A 12 -17.59 -12.68 -0.24
C LYS A 12 -18.44 -13.40 -1.30
N GLU A 13 -19.73 -13.04 -1.43
CA GLU A 13 -20.63 -13.59 -2.45
C GLU A 13 -20.25 -13.15 -3.88
N ALA A 14 -19.61 -11.99 -4.02
CA ALA A 14 -19.09 -11.48 -5.28
C ALA A 14 -17.65 -11.94 -5.56
N GLY A 15 -17.13 -12.88 -4.77
CA GLY A 15 -15.77 -13.37 -4.93
C GLY A 15 -14.74 -12.63 -4.06
N GLY A 16 -15.14 -11.78 -3.13
CA GLY A 16 -14.23 -11.22 -2.13
C GLY A 16 -13.57 -12.26 -1.23
N GLY A 17 -12.35 -11.98 -0.79
CA GLY A 17 -11.60 -12.86 0.11
C GLY A 17 -10.08 -12.75 -0.04
N ILE A 18 -9.39 -13.63 0.68
CA ILE A 18 -7.93 -13.73 0.67
C ILE A 18 -7.55 -15.00 -0.08
N TYR A 19 -6.82 -14.83 -1.17
CA TYR A 19 -6.39 -15.91 -2.05
C TYR A 19 -4.95 -16.28 -1.69
N ARG A 20 -4.71 -17.55 -1.35
CA ARG A 20 -3.36 -18.12 -1.28
C ARG A 20 -2.99 -18.57 -2.69
N CYS A 21 -1.95 -17.95 -3.24
CA CYS A 21 -1.50 -18.17 -4.61
C CYS A 21 -0.07 -18.68 -4.65
N ARG A 22 0.25 -19.41 -5.71
CA ARG A 22 1.63 -19.82 -6.05
C ARG A 22 2.09 -19.03 -7.25
N LEU A 23 3.30 -18.47 -7.15
CA LEU A 23 4.04 -17.85 -8.23
C LEU A 23 5.16 -18.79 -8.67
N GLY A 24 5.03 -19.32 -9.89
CA GLY A 24 6.02 -20.17 -10.54
C GLY A 24 7.28 -19.40 -10.95
N ASP A 25 8.37 -20.12 -11.20
CA ASP A 25 9.65 -19.49 -11.62
C ASP A 25 9.61 -19.00 -13.08
N ASP A 26 8.58 -19.40 -13.83
CA ASP A 26 8.20 -18.89 -15.16
C ASP A 26 7.20 -17.71 -15.09
N GLY A 27 6.76 -17.35 -13.89
CA GLY A 27 5.81 -16.26 -13.65
C GLY A 27 4.34 -16.70 -13.70
N SER A 28 4.06 -17.99 -13.86
CA SER A 28 2.70 -18.53 -13.74
C SER A 28 2.10 -18.23 -12.36
N LEU A 29 0.84 -17.79 -12.35
CA LEU A 29 0.05 -17.58 -11.14
C LEU A 29 -1.03 -18.65 -11.04
N GLU A 30 -1.11 -19.31 -9.89
CA GLU A 30 -2.14 -20.30 -9.58
C GLU A 30 -2.79 -19.98 -8.23
N ALA A 31 -4.12 -19.89 -8.18
CA ALA A 31 -4.85 -19.78 -6.91
C ALA A 31 -5.04 -21.18 -6.31
N ALA A 32 -4.45 -21.41 -5.13
CA ALA A 32 -4.48 -22.72 -4.47
C ALA A 32 -5.63 -22.84 -3.47
N GLU A 33 -5.88 -21.79 -2.69
CA GLU A 33 -6.91 -21.78 -1.65
C GLU A 33 -7.48 -20.37 -1.47
N LYS A 34 -8.72 -20.27 -0.99
CA LYS A 34 -9.37 -19.00 -0.69
C LYS A 34 -10.02 -19.01 0.68
N PHE A 35 -9.70 -18.00 1.49
CA PHE A 35 -10.48 -17.63 2.67
C PHE A 35 -11.50 -16.55 2.29
N ALA A 36 -12.78 -16.92 2.24
CA ALA A 36 -13.86 -16.00 1.88
C ALA A 36 -14.16 -15.03 3.04
N CYS A 37 -14.05 -13.73 2.77
CA CYS A 37 -14.42 -12.67 3.70
C CYS A 37 -14.82 -11.39 2.94
N ASP A 38 -15.59 -10.54 3.60
CA ASP A 38 -16.12 -9.31 3.01
C ASP A 38 -15.07 -8.20 3.06
N TYR A 39 -14.75 -7.64 1.89
CA TYR A 39 -13.92 -6.45 1.70
C TYR A 39 -12.54 -6.47 2.37
N PRO A 40 -11.72 -7.54 2.25
CA PRO A 40 -10.33 -7.50 2.72
C PRO A 40 -9.54 -6.49 1.88
N MET A 41 -9.09 -5.41 2.52
CA MET A 41 -8.55 -4.22 1.86
C MET A 41 -7.01 -4.24 1.79
N TYR A 42 -6.35 -4.54 2.91
CA TYR A 42 -4.89 -4.57 2.99
C TYR A 42 -4.45 -5.58 4.05
N ALA A 43 -3.21 -6.07 3.94
CA ALA A 43 -2.67 -7.00 4.92
C ALA A 43 -1.19 -6.78 5.19
N ALA A 44 -0.76 -7.20 6.38
CA ALA A 44 0.64 -7.28 6.76
C ALA A 44 0.90 -8.62 7.48
N LEU A 45 2.07 -9.22 7.22
CA LEU A 45 2.49 -10.44 7.88
C LEU A 45 3.49 -10.13 9.00
N TYR A 46 3.23 -10.66 10.19
CA TYR A 46 4.12 -10.54 11.34
C TYR A 46 3.89 -11.69 12.33
N GLY A 47 4.95 -12.15 12.98
CA GLY A 47 4.86 -13.17 14.04
C GLY A 47 4.15 -14.48 13.64
N GLY A 48 4.21 -14.88 12.37
CA GLY A 48 3.53 -16.09 11.87
C GLY A 48 2.02 -15.92 11.69
N ARG A 49 1.52 -14.68 11.64
CA ARG A 49 0.13 -14.34 11.37
C ARG A 49 0.05 -13.30 10.25
N MET A 50 -1.08 -13.30 9.56
CA MET A 50 -1.49 -12.25 8.65
C MET A 50 -2.54 -11.38 9.35
N TYR A 51 -2.30 -10.09 9.41
CA TYR A 51 -3.21 -9.08 9.95
C TYR A 51 -3.90 -8.42 8.78
N VAL A 52 -5.23 -8.45 8.78
CA VAL A 52 -6.06 -8.06 7.64
C VAL A 52 -6.98 -6.96 8.08
N ILE A 53 -7.02 -5.87 7.33
CA ILE A 53 -8.03 -4.82 7.49
C ILE A 53 -9.18 -5.07 6.51
N LEU A 54 -10.40 -4.92 7.01
CA LEU A 54 -11.63 -4.93 6.25
C LEU A 54 -12.07 -3.50 6.00
N LYS A 55 -12.37 -3.16 4.73
CA LYS A 55 -12.76 -1.80 4.34
C LYS A 55 -13.96 -1.30 5.15
N TYR A 56 -14.91 -2.18 5.42
CA TYR A 56 -16.08 -1.91 6.24
C TYR A 56 -16.22 -3.00 7.31
N GLY A 57 -16.60 -2.62 8.52
CA GLY A 57 -17.10 -3.56 9.52
C GLY A 57 -18.59 -3.81 9.32
N GLY A 58 -19.06 -5.03 9.65
CA GLY A 58 -20.47 -5.40 9.76
C GLY A 58 -21.44 -4.70 8.80
N ALA A 59 -22.51 -4.11 9.35
CA ALA A 59 -23.58 -3.45 8.59
C ALA A 59 -23.21 -2.04 8.08
N GLY A 60 -21.96 -1.78 7.68
CA GLY A 60 -21.52 -0.51 7.10
C GLY A 60 -21.06 0.54 8.11
N GLY A 61 -20.46 0.11 9.22
CA GLY A 61 -19.87 0.99 10.24
C GLY A 61 -18.36 1.22 10.05
N ASN A 62 -17.68 1.55 11.14
CA ASN A 62 -16.22 1.61 11.22
C ASN A 62 -15.58 0.37 10.58
N SER A 63 -14.39 0.53 10.03
CA SER A 63 -13.59 -0.57 9.52
C SER A 63 -13.22 -1.53 10.65
N SER A 64 -12.81 -2.74 10.28
CA SER A 64 -12.42 -3.77 11.25
C SER A 64 -11.10 -4.42 10.88
N CYS A 65 -10.42 -4.98 11.86
CA CYS A 65 -9.17 -5.72 11.67
C CYS A 65 -9.22 -7.05 12.41
N PHE A 66 -8.72 -8.11 11.79
CA PHE A 66 -8.51 -9.40 12.43
C PHE A 66 -7.14 -9.95 12.06
N SER A 67 -6.73 -11.02 12.72
CA SER A 67 -5.53 -11.77 12.36
C SER A 67 -5.86 -13.24 12.14
N ILE A 68 -5.14 -13.88 11.23
CA ILE A 68 -5.33 -15.28 10.84
C ILE A 68 -3.96 -15.92 10.62
N LYS A 69 -3.83 -17.23 10.86
CA LYS A 69 -2.61 -17.93 10.45
C LYS A 69 -2.53 -18.02 8.92
N PRO A 70 -1.32 -18.05 8.33
CA PRO A 70 -1.16 -18.18 6.88
C PRO A 70 -1.85 -19.40 6.27
N ASP A 71 -2.05 -20.47 7.06
CA ASP A 71 -2.80 -21.69 6.70
C ASP A 71 -4.33 -21.53 6.76
N PHE A 72 -4.83 -20.31 7.00
CA PHE A 72 -6.24 -19.94 7.20
C PHE A 72 -6.91 -20.54 8.44
N SER A 73 -6.14 -21.09 9.39
CA SER A 73 -6.63 -21.51 10.69
C SER A 73 -6.53 -20.39 11.74
N ASP A 74 -7.12 -20.62 12.92
CA ASP A 74 -6.92 -19.80 14.13
C ASP A 74 -7.16 -18.30 13.90
N ILE A 75 -8.39 -17.97 13.49
CA ILE A 75 -8.83 -16.59 13.22
C ILE A 75 -9.14 -15.90 14.54
N SER A 76 -8.62 -14.69 14.74
CA SER A 76 -9.01 -13.86 15.87
C SER A 76 -10.38 -13.22 15.65
N GLU A 77 -11.04 -12.81 16.72
CA GLU A 77 -12.17 -11.89 16.60
C GLU A 77 -11.77 -10.61 15.85
N ALA A 78 -12.68 -10.08 15.03
CA ALA A 78 -12.50 -8.82 14.34
C ALA A 78 -12.75 -7.66 15.30
N LYS A 79 -11.85 -6.67 15.31
CA LYS A 79 -11.91 -5.49 16.17
C LYS A 79 -12.13 -4.23 15.36
N ASP A 80 -12.92 -3.31 15.88
CA ASP A 80 -13.13 -1.97 15.33
C ASP A 80 -11.80 -1.21 15.22
N THR A 81 -11.50 -0.60 14.07
CA THR A 81 -10.25 0.17 13.86
C THR A 81 -10.29 1.58 14.43
N LEU A 82 -11.41 1.97 15.04
CA LEU A 82 -11.75 3.29 15.55
C LEU A 82 -11.79 4.36 14.46
N GLY A 83 -12.24 3.98 13.26
CA GLY A 83 -12.34 4.88 12.12
C GLY A 83 -12.96 4.24 10.88
N GLU A 84 -13.11 5.05 9.84
CA GLU A 84 -13.82 4.70 8.61
C GLU A 84 -12.87 4.55 7.42
N CYS A 85 -13.10 3.51 6.62
CA CYS A 85 -12.31 3.19 5.43
C CYS A 85 -10.82 3.00 5.74
N ALA A 86 -10.51 2.09 6.67
CA ALA A 86 -9.15 1.60 6.91
C ALA A 86 -8.52 1.18 5.58
N CYS A 87 -7.32 1.70 5.29
CA CYS A 87 -6.69 1.54 3.98
C CYS A 87 -5.24 1.03 4.02
N HIS A 88 -4.58 1.09 5.18
CA HIS A 88 -3.23 0.55 5.35
C HIS A 88 -2.98 0.08 6.79
N ILE A 89 -2.11 -0.91 6.95
CA ILE A 89 -1.75 -1.53 8.23
C ILE A 89 -0.24 -1.79 8.30
N ALA A 90 0.36 -1.54 9.46
CA ALA A 90 1.74 -1.92 9.78
C ALA A 90 1.77 -2.66 11.12
N VAL A 91 2.59 -3.70 11.22
CA VAL A 91 2.65 -4.55 12.42
C VAL A 91 4.10 -4.78 12.84
N SER A 92 4.34 -4.70 14.15
CA SER A 92 5.60 -5.08 14.79
C SER A 92 5.34 -5.68 16.17
N GLU A 93 6.40 -6.01 16.91
CA GLU A 93 6.33 -6.40 18.32
C GLU A 93 5.67 -5.33 19.21
N LYS A 94 5.71 -4.06 18.78
CA LYS A 94 5.14 -2.92 19.51
C LYS A 94 3.62 -2.80 19.34
N GLY A 95 3.06 -3.45 18.32
CA GLY A 95 1.63 -3.48 18.07
C GLY A 95 1.26 -3.41 16.59
N VAL A 96 -0.05 -3.29 16.39
CA VAL A 96 -0.73 -3.15 15.10
C VAL A 96 -1.13 -1.69 14.93
N TYR A 97 -0.70 -1.06 13.84
CA TYR A 97 -0.98 0.33 13.51
C TYR A 97 -1.81 0.40 12.23
N ILE A 98 -2.91 1.14 12.25
CA ILE A 98 -3.89 1.19 11.16
C ILE A 98 -4.22 2.66 10.87
N VAL A 99 -4.34 3.02 9.60
CA VAL A 99 -4.83 4.34 9.18
C VAL A 99 -6.19 4.22 8.51
N ASN A 100 -7.07 5.16 8.84
CA ASN A 100 -8.45 5.22 8.39
C ASN A 100 -8.65 6.45 7.50
N TYR A 101 -8.91 6.23 6.22
CA TYR A 101 -8.88 7.27 5.20
C TYR A 101 -9.98 8.31 5.36
N LEU A 102 -11.23 7.90 5.61
CA LEU A 102 -12.36 8.84 5.63
C LEU A 102 -12.42 9.64 6.93
N SER A 103 -12.09 9.01 8.05
CA SER A 103 -12.08 9.66 9.37
C SER A 103 -10.76 10.37 9.70
N GLY A 104 -9.73 10.21 8.86
CA GLY A 104 -8.46 10.95 8.99
C GLY A 104 -7.72 10.63 10.29
N ASN A 105 -7.61 9.36 10.68
CA ASN A 105 -6.98 8.97 11.94
C ASN A 105 -6.09 7.74 11.83
N ILE A 106 -5.07 7.69 12.68
CA ILE A 106 -4.23 6.52 12.94
C ILE A 106 -4.63 5.88 14.27
N SER A 107 -4.71 4.55 14.33
CA SER A 107 -4.95 3.80 15.56
C SER A 107 -3.87 2.76 15.84
N LYS A 108 -3.67 2.46 17.13
CA LYS A 108 -2.80 1.41 17.65
C LYS A 108 -3.64 0.38 18.37
N ASN A 109 -3.44 -0.90 18.02
CA ASN A 109 -4.08 -2.08 18.60
C ASN A 109 -5.61 -1.99 18.69
N CYS A 110 -6.26 -1.23 17.79
CA CYS A 110 -7.71 -0.98 17.83
C CYS A 110 -8.19 -0.39 19.18
N ALA A 111 -7.34 0.38 19.88
CA ALA A 111 -7.62 0.83 21.24
C ALA A 111 -7.32 2.32 21.48
N THR A 112 -6.20 2.82 20.95
CA THR A 112 -5.81 4.23 21.03
C THR A 112 -5.71 4.81 19.63
N CYS A 113 -6.08 6.07 19.43
CA CYS A 113 -5.95 6.73 18.14
C CYS A 113 -5.57 8.20 18.28
N ASP A 114 -4.98 8.74 17.21
CA ASP A 114 -4.84 10.17 16.99
C ASP A 114 -5.60 10.56 15.72
N VAL A 115 -6.37 11.66 15.81
CA VAL A 115 -7.25 12.15 14.73
C VAL A 115 -6.66 13.42 14.17
N HIS A 116 -6.28 13.38 12.90
CA HIS A 116 -5.83 14.56 12.18
C HIS A 116 -7.03 15.46 11.84
N THR A 117 -6.81 16.78 11.86
CA THR A 117 -7.83 17.76 11.49
C THR A 117 -7.23 18.82 10.57
N GLY A 118 -8.05 19.36 9.67
CA GLY A 118 -7.63 20.35 8.68
C GLY A 118 -8.12 20.00 7.29
N ARG A 119 -7.59 20.70 6.28
CA ARG A 119 -7.88 20.49 4.87
C ARG A 119 -6.73 21.03 4.03
N GLY A 120 -6.58 20.52 2.81
CA GLY A 120 -5.64 21.00 1.80
C GLY A 120 -6.31 21.90 0.77
N VAL A 121 -5.61 22.14 -0.34
CA VAL A 121 -6.05 23.07 -1.41
C VAL A 121 -6.75 22.37 -2.57
N ASN A 122 -6.50 21.07 -2.78
CA ASN A 122 -7.03 20.31 -3.90
C ASN A 122 -8.43 19.78 -3.59
N LEU A 123 -9.41 20.68 -3.59
CA LEU A 123 -10.81 20.35 -3.35
C LEU A 123 -11.45 19.65 -4.58
N PRO A 124 -12.36 18.69 -4.38
CA PRO A 124 -12.88 18.21 -3.10
C PRO A 124 -12.03 17.12 -2.44
N ARG A 125 -10.92 16.69 -3.05
CA ARG A 125 -10.11 15.55 -2.61
C ARG A 125 -9.35 15.78 -1.30
N GLN A 126 -9.20 17.03 -0.89
CA GLN A 126 -8.54 17.46 0.34
C GLN A 126 -9.46 18.34 1.19
N ASN A 127 -10.75 18.02 1.25
CA ASN A 127 -11.72 18.77 2.06
C ASN A 127 -11.59 18.50 3.58
N SER A 128 -10.95 17.40 3.95
CA SER A 128 -10.59 17.01 5.31
C SER A 128 -9.24 16.29 5.33
N ALA A 129 -8.77 15.92 6.52
CA ALA A 129 -7.66 14.97 6.69
C ALA A 129 -8.01 13.59 6.11
N HIS A 130 -7.03 12.94 5.50
CA HIS A 130 -7.14 11.61 4.89
C HIS A 130 -5.84 10.81 5.09
N THR A 131 -5.65 10.25 6.28
CA THR A 131 -4.50 9.38 6.57
C THR A 131 -4.50 8.16 5.65
N HIS A 132 -3.39 7.86 4.96
CA HIS A 132 -3.39 6.85 3.91
C HIS A 132 -2.33 5.75 4.07
N PHE A 133 -1.17 6.04 4.65
CA PHE A 133 -0.12 5.05 4.85
C PHE A 133 0.41 5.12 6.28
N VAL A 134 0.77 3.96 6.81
CA VAL A 134 1.54 3.84 8.05
C VAL A 134 2.69 2.85 7.85
N GLY A 135 3.89 3.22 8.28
CA GLY A 135 5.07 2.36 8.18
C GLY A 135 6.15 2.73 9.18
N PHE A 136 7.06 1.81 9.47
CA PHE A 136 8.15 2.03 10.41
C PHE A 136 9.32 2.73 9.72
N THR A 137 10.05 3.56 10.47
CA THR A 137 11.38 4.02 10.06
C THR A 137 12.36 2.84 10.03
N PRO A 138 13.45 2.90 9.22
CA PRO A 138 14.39 1.78 9.07
C PRO A 138 15.05 1.33 10.38
N ASP A 139 15.16 2.23 11.36
CA ASP A 139 15.69 1.92 12.70
C ASP A 139 14.63 1.37 13.67
N GLY A 140 13.36 1.24 13.24
CA GLY A 140 12.24 0.73 14.03
C GLY A 140 11.80 1.63 15.19
N LYS A 141 12.32 2.86 15.28
CA LYS A 141 12.06 3.76 16.42
C LYS A 141 10.77 4.56 16.26
N ASN A 142 10.44 4.95 15.03
CA ASN A 142 9.31 5.81 14.74
C ASN A 142 8.37 5.17 13.71
N LEU A 143 7.16 5.72 13.66
CA LEU A 143 6.17 5.46 12.63
C LEU A 143 6.03 6.70 11.75
N LEU A 144 5.83 6.49 10.46
CA LEU A 144 5.47 7.52 9.50
C LEU A 144 4.01 7.33 9.11
N CYS A 145 3.20 8.37 9.24
CA CYS A 145 1.84 8.42 8.78
C CYS A 145 1.71 9.46 7.66
N THR A 146 1.28 9.06 6.47
CA THR A 146 0.95 10.03 5.42
C THR A 146 -0.47 10.51 5.59
N ASP A 147 -0.71 11.77 5.28
CA ASP A 147 -2.04 12.34 5.16
C ASP A 147 -2.21 13.01 3.80
N LEU A 148 -3.01 12.36 2.95
CA LEU A 148 -3.33 12.83 1.61
C LEU A 148 -4.10 14.15 1.66
N GLY A 149 -4.98 14.30 2.65
CA GLY A 149 -5.85 15.45 2.81
C GLY A 149 -5.13 16.71 3.27
N LEU A 150 -4.01 16.54 3.99
CA LEU A 150 -3.24 17.64 4.57
C LEU A 150 -1.90 17.89 3.88
N ASP A 151 -1.49 17.07 2.92
CA ASP A 151 -0.14 17.08 2.33
C ASP A 151 0.95 16.99 3.41
N THR A 152 0.83 16.03 4.33
CA THR A 152 1.81 15.86 5.41
C THR A 152 2.28 14.43 5.59
N ILE A 153 3.50 14.29 6.10
CA ILE A 153 4.00 13.08 6.73
C ILE A 153 4.21 13.40 8.21
N THR A 154 3.41 12.77 9.08
CA THR A 154 3.56 12.85 10.53
C THR A 154 4.46 11.74 11.02
N VAL A 155 5.46 12.08 11.82
CA VAL A 155 6.34 11.14 12.51
C VAL A 155 5.81 10.93 13.92
N TYR A 156 5.53 9.69 14.27
CA TYR A 156 5.06 9.28 15.59
C TYR A 156 6.11 8.46 16.33
N ASP A 157 6.07 8.53 17.66
CA ASP A 157 6.62 7.47 18.50
C ASP A 157 5.69 6.23 18.52
N GLU A 158 6.09 5.19 19.24
CA GLU A 158 5.33 3.93 19.31
C GLU A 158 3.96 4.03 19.99
N ASN A 159 3.69 5.12 20.73
CA ASN A 159 2.45 5.37 21.46
C ASN A 159 1.60 6.46 20.79
N LEU A 160 1.87 6.77 19.52
CA LEU A 160 1.21 7.83 18.75
C LEU A 160 1.44 9.24 19.31
N GLY A 161 2.55 9.46 20.02
CA GLY A 161 3.05 10.80 20.31
C GLY A 161 3.70 11.42 19.06
N VAL A 162 3.23 12.60 18.64
CA VAL A 162 3.78 13.32 17.48
C VAL A 162 5.19 13.82 17.79
N ALA A 163 6.16 13.38 16.99
CA ALA A 163 7.56 13.78 17.09
C ALA A 163 7.95 14.86 16.07
N ASP A 164 7.40 14.79 14.85
CA ASP A 164 7.67 15.74 13.77
C ASP A 164 6.49 15.73 12.77
N VAL A 165 6.31 16.82 12.03
CA VAL A 165 5.36 16.90 10.92
C VAL A 165 6.06 17.58 9.76
N THR A 166 6.15 16.89 8.64
CA THR A 166 6.76 17.43 7.42
C THR A 166 5.69 17.69 6.38
N HIS A 167 5.65 18.93 5.86
CA HIS A 167 4.80 19.29 4.74
C HIS A 167 5.38 18.78 3.43
N MET A 168 4.51 18.18 2.63
CA MET A 168 4.76 17.71 1.28
C MET A 168 4.30 18.79 0.27
N PRO A 169 4.58 18.64 -1.03
CA PRO A 169 4.11 19.59 -2.04
C PRO A 169 2.59 19.81 -1.93
N GLU A 170 2.19 21.07 -1.80
CA GLU A 170 0.81 21.46 -1.56
C GLU A 170 -0.10 21.06 -2.73
N GLY A 171 -1.22 20.39 -2.44
CA GLY A 171 -2.21 19.91 -3.40
C GLY A 171 -1.89 18.56 -4.06
N TYR A 172 -0.75 17.93 -3.73
CA TYR A 172 -0.28 16.74 -4.44
C TYR A 172 -0.84 15.44 -3.85
N GLY A 173 -1.18 15.44 -2.56
CA GLY A 173 -1.79 14.33 -1.84
C GLY A 173 -0.83 13.16 -1.64
N VAL A 174 0.10 13.28 -0.70
CA VAL A 174 1.05 12.21 -0.35
C VAL A 174 0.31 10.92 0.05
N ARG A 175 0.69 9.79 -0.55
CA ARG A 175 -0.03 8.52 -0.40
C ARG A 175 0.81 7.45 0.28
N HIS A 176 1.70 6.76 -0.44
CA HIS A 176 2.52 5.67 0.09
C HIS A 176 4.00 6.06 0.14
N LEU A 177 4.80 5.34 0.92
CA LEU A 177 6.21 5.62 1.13
C LEU A 177 7.07 4.37 0.86
N VAL A 178 8.31 4.57 0.42
CA VAL A 178 9.35 3.53 0.40
C VAL A 178 10.71 4.13 0.76
N PHE A 179 11.48 3.43 1.59
CA PHE A 179 12.85 3.83 1.93
C PHE A 179 13.85 3.25 0.94
N SER A 180 14.97 3.96 0.72
CA SER A 180 16.16 3.36 0.12
C SER A 180 16.74 2.29 1.05
N PRO A 181 17.49 1.29 0.53
CA PRO A 181 18.11 0.26 1.36
C PRO A 181 19.04 0.81 2.45
N SER A 182 19.64 1.98 2.21
CA SER A 182 20.47 2.67 3.20
C SER A 182 19.68 3.28 4.37
N GLY A 183 18.36 3.41 4.23
CA GLY A 183 17.47 4.08 5.16
C GLY A 183 17.61 5.60 5.23
N LYS A 184 18.47 6.21 4.40
CA LYS A 184 18.75 7.67 4.43
C LYS A 184 17.86 8.48 3.51
N SER A 185 17.19 7.83 2.56
CA SER A 185 16.30 8.47 1.59
C SER A 185 14.92 7.84 1.67
N LEU A 186 13.89 8.69 1.64
CA LEU A 186 12.49 8.30 1.58
C LEU A 186 11.89 8.82 0.28
N TYR A 187 11.21 7.94 -0.45
CA TYR A 187 10.44 8.30 -1.64
C TYR A 187 8.96 8.21 -1.32
N ALA A 188 8.27 9.32 -1.56
CA ALA A 188 6.84 9.46 -1.29
C ALA A 188 6.10 9.61 -2.62
N ILE A 189 5.15 8.72 -2.90
CA ILE A 189 4.29 8.84 -4.08
C ILE A 189 3.11 9.75 -3.77
N ASN A 190 2.83 10.72 -4.64
CA ASN A 190 1.71 11.63 -4.48
C ASN A 190 0.58 11.27 -5.46
N GLU A 191 -0.63 11.14 -4.93
CA GLU A 191 -1.79 10.58 -5.62
C GLU A 191 -2.43 11.57 -6.59
N LEU A 192 -2.74 12.78 -6.11
CA LEU A 192 -3.62 13.73 -6.80
C LEU A 192 -2.92 14.43 -7.95
N VAL A 193 -1.62 14.68 -7.78
CA VAL A 193 -0.70 15.08 -8.84
C VAL A 193 0.33 13.96 -8.97
N PRO A 194 0.18 13.03 -9.94
CA PRO A 194 1.06 11.87 -10.09
C PRO A 194 2.52 12.27 -10.13
N SER A 195 3.23 11.98 -9.04
CA SER A 195 4.62 12.40 -8.83
C SER A 195 5.27 11.59 -7.72
N VAL A 196 6.60 11.68 -7.64
CA VAL A 196 7.39 11.10 -6.55
C VAL A 196 8.24 12.20 -5.94
N THR A 197 8.13 12.36 -4.62
CA THR A 197 8.93 13.30 -3.82
C THR A 197 10.04 12.54 -3.10
N LEU A 198 11.28 13.01 -3.25
CA LEU A 198 12.44 12.53 -2.50
C LEU A 198 12.61 13.37 -1.24
N CYS A 199 12.81 12.70 -0.10
CA CYS A 199 13.19 13.30 1.17
C CYS A 199 14.48 12.69 1.70
N ASP A 200 15.33 13.52 2.31
CA ASP A 200 16.39 13.03 3.21
C ASP A 200 15.74 12.62 4.53
N PHE A 201 16.17 11.50 5.11
CA PHE A 201 15.76 11.04 6.44
C PHE A 201 16.97 10.96 7.38
N SER A 202 16.89 11.65 8.51
CA SER A 202 17.93 11.63 9.53
C SER A 202 17.36 11.87 10.92
N GLY A 203 17.63 10.95 11.85
CA GLY A 203 17.27 11.12 13.27
C GLY A 203 15.77 11.32 13.52
N GLY A 204 14.91 10.63 12.78
CA GLY A 204 13.45 10.75 12.91
C GLY A 204 12.85 11.98 12.20
N ARG A 205 13.65 12.73 11.43
CA ARG A 205 13.19 13.94 10.73
C ARG A 205 13.29 13.76 9.23
N LEU A 206 12.34 14.34 8.52
CA LEU A 206 12.31 14.38 7.06
C LEU A 206 12.65 15.77 6.54
N LYS A 207 13.35 15.81 5.41
CA LYS A 207 13.59 17.05 4.67
C LYS A 207 13.30 16.80 3.20
N VAL A 208 12.27 17.46 2.66
CA VAL A 208 11.95 17.41 1.22
C VAL A 208 13.13 17.95 0.41
N LYS A 209 13.47 17.23 -0.67
CA LYS A 209 14.61 17.55 -1.53
C LYS A 209 14.21 17.90 -2.93
N ASP A 210 13.41 17.05 -3.55
CA ASP A 210 13.01 17.21 -4.94
C ASP A 210 11.70 16.47 -5.20
N THR A 211 11.03 16.81 -6.28
CA THR A 211 9.81 16.14 -6.74
C THR A 211 9.80 16.04 -8.25
N VAL A 212 9.61 14.84 -8.77
CA VAL A 212 9.46 14.59 -10.21
C VAL A 212 8.02 14.23 -10.54
N LEU A 213 7.49 14.81 -11.61
CA LEU A 213 6.17 14.46 -12.14
C LEU A 213 6.24 13.15 -12.93
N LEU A 214 5.27 12.28 -12.72
CA LEU A 214 5.01 11.12 -13.56
C LEU A 214 4.12 11.58 -14.72
N GLN A 215 4.72 11.83 -15.88
CA GLN A 215 4.01 12.41 -17.03
C GLN A 215 2.90 11.48 -17.54
N CYS A 216 1.65 11.87 -17.24
CA CYS A 216 0.45 11.16 -17.61
C CYS A 216 -0.18 11.76 -18.87
N GLY A 217 -0.65 10.90 -19.78
CA GLY A 217 -1.39 11.34 -20.97
C GLY A 217 -2.88 11.51 -20.72
N LEU A 218 -3.41 10.91 -19.64
CA LEU A 218 -4.83 10.91 -19.32
C LEU A 218 -5.14 11.85 -18.16
N SER A 219 -6.16 12.70 -18.33
CA SER A 219 -6.63 13.59 -17.27
C SER A 219 -7.24 12.80 -16.12
N GLY A 220 -6.97 13.21 -14.88
CA GLY A 220 -7.45 12.50 -13.69
C GLY A 220 -6.74 11.17 -13.42
N SER A 221 -5.60 10.92 -14.05
CA SER A 221 -4.67 9.88 -13.59
C SER A 221 -4.24 10.15 -12.16
N THR A 222 -4.16 9.10 -11.35
CA THR A 222 -3.84 9.19 -9.94
C THR A 222 -2.84 8.11 -9.56
N ALA A 223 -1.77 8.50 -8.89
CA ALA A 223 -0.75 7.55 -8.46
C ALA A 223 -1.26 6.67 -7.31
N ALA A 224 -0.65 5.51 -7.11
CA ALA A 224 -1.08 4.56 -6.09
C ALA A 224 0.08 3.93 -5.32
N ALA A 225 0.64 2.82 -5.77
CA ALA A 225 1.67 2.10 -5.04
C ALA A 225 3.07 2.56 -5.44
N ILE A 226 3.99 2.50 -4.48
CA ILE A 226 5.42 2.72 -4.69
C ILE A 226 6.20 1.58 -4.04
N ARG A 227 7.18 1.04 -4.77
CA ARG A 227 8.11 -0.01 -4.31
C ARG A 227 9.52 0.34 -4.78
N MET A 228 10.52 -0.25 -4.14
CA MET A 228 11.91 -0.14 -4.57
C MET A 228 12.55 -1.52 -4.59
N SER A 229 13.28 -1.83 -5.66
CA SER A 229 14.17 -3.00 -5.76
C SER A 229 15.42 -2.58 -6.51
N ASP A 230 16.60 -3.01 -6.04
CA ASP A 230 17.88 -2.85 -6.74
C ASP A 230 18.18 -1.40 -7.19
N GLY A 231 17.83 -0.40 -6.37
CA GLY A 231 18.04 1.02 -6.66
C GLY A 231 17.05 1.61 -7.68
N ILE A 232 15.98 0.88 -8.01
CA ILE A 232 14.94 1.29 -8.94
C ILE A 232 13.64 1.46 -8.17
N ILE A 233 13.00 2.60 -8.38
CA ILE A 233 11.67 2.92 -7.85
C ILE A 233 10.64 2.51 -8.88
N TYR A 234 9.59 1.84 -8.43
CA TYR A 234 8.44 1.46 -9.23
C TYR A 234 7.24 2.20 -8.69
N ALA A 235 6.47 2.87 -9.55
CA ALA A 235 5.33 3.69 -9.16
C ALA A 235 4.12 3.39 -10.05
N SER A 236 3.03 2.88 -9.48
CA SER A 236 1.82 2.62 -10.25
C SER A 236 0.97 3.88 -10.40
N VAL A 237 0.39 4.05 -11.58
CA VAL A 237 -0.54 5.13 -11.88
C VAL A 237 -1.82 4.55 -12.48
N ARG A 238 -2.91 4.75 -11.74
CA ARG A 238 -4.26 4.35 -12.13
C ARG A 238 -4.76 5.23 -13.26
N LYS A 239 -5.76 4.76 -14.00
CA LYS A 239 -6.33 5.37 -15.21
C LYS A 239 -5.34 5.46 -16.38
N GLU A 240 -4.07 5.80 -16.11
CA GLU A 240 -2.93 5.63 -17.01
C GLU A 240 -2.58 4.15 -17.26
N GLN A 241 -3.04 3.26 -16.38
CA GLN A 241 -2.87 1.81 -16.44
C GLN A 241 -1.42 1.37 -16.63
N CYS A 242 -0.51 2.01 -15.89
CA CYS A 242 0.91 1.77 -16.05
C CYS A 242 1.67 1.76 -14.72
N ILE A 243 2.87 1.20 -14.79
CA ILE A 243 3.91 1.30 -13.77
C ILE A 243 5.07 2.09 -14.38
N PHE A 244 5.45 3.18 -13.72
CA PHE A 244 6.66 3.94 -14.02
C PHE A 244 7.85 3.33 -13.29
N THR A 245 9.02 3.38 -13.92
CA THR A 245 10.29 3.10 -13.25
C THR A 245 11.14 4.37 -13.16
N LEU A 246 11.79 4.59 -12.02
CA LEU A 246 12.64 5.75 -11.77
C LEU A 246 13.95 5.35 -11.10
N SER A 247 15.02 6.11 -11.34
CA SER A 247 16.26 5.99 -10.58
C SER A 247 16.11 6.62 -9.18
N GLU A 248 17.06 6.35 -8.28
CA GLU A 248 17.13 7.00 -6.96
C GLU A 248 17.25 8.54 -7.03
N LYS A 249 17.69 9.07 -8.17
CA LYS A 249 17.78 10.52 -8.40
C LYS A 249 16.51 11.11 -9.01
N LEU A 250 15.42 10.35 -8.99
CA LEU A 250 14.12 10.72 -9.57
C LEU A 250 14.13 10.90 -11.10
N GLU A 251 15.05 10.24 -11.82
CA GLU A 251 15.00 10.21 -13.28
C GLU A 251 14.03 9.13 -13.74
N VAL A 252 13.00 9.50 -14.49
CA VAL A 252 12.04 8.53 -15.06
C VAL A 252 12.75 7.72 -16.15
N MET A 253 12.84 6.40 -15.95
CA MET A 253 13.53 5.46 -16.83
C MET A 253 12.58 4.72 -17.78
N GLY A 254 11.30 4.58 -17.38
CA GLY A 254 10.33 3.89 -18.22
C GLY A 254 8.89 4.02 -17.71
N LYS A 255 7.97 3.63 -18.59
CA LYS A 255 6.53 3.60 -18.35
C LYS A 255 5.97 2.38 -19.08
N PHE A 256 5.42 1.44 -18.33
CA PHE A 256 5.05 0.12 -18.85
C PHE A 256 3.59 -0.19 -18.52
N PRO A 257 2.84 -0.86 -19.41
CA PRO A 257 1.49 -1.32 -19.12
C PRO A 257 1.45 -2.19 -17.87
N CYS A 258 0.44 -1.99 -17.03
CA CYS A 258 0.22 -2.79 -15.81
C CYS A 258 -0.49 -4.12 -16.05
N GLY A 259 -0.88 -4.43 -17.29
CA GLY A 259 -1.56 -5.66 -17.67
C GLY A 259 -3.05 -5.75 -17.30
N GLY A 260 -3.66 -4.67 -16.81
CA GLY A 260 -5.10 -4.60 -16.49
C GLY A 260 -5.56 -3.16 -16.27
N GLU A 261 -6.60 -2.97 -15.45
CA GLU A 261 -7.16 -1.66 -15.16
C GLU A 261 -7.18 -1.33 -13.66
N GLY A 262 -6.69 -0.13 -13.31
CA GLY A 262 -6.67 0.36 -11.94
C GLY A 262 -5.59 -0.32 -11.08
N PRO A 263 -4.29 -0.24 -11.44
CA PRO A 263 -3.18 -0.83 -10.68
C PRO A 263 -3.00 -0.11 -9.32
N ARG A 264 -3.81 -0.49 -8.34
CA ARG A 264 -3.88 0.20 -7.04
C ARG A 264 -2.84 -0.30 -6.05
N ASP A 265 -2.40 -1.55 -6.21
CA ASP A 265 -1.25 -2.08 -5.50
C ASP A 265 -0.47 -3.07 -6.36
N PHE A 266 0.80 -3.26 -6.03
CA PHE A 266 1.64 -4.30 -6.59
C PHE A 266 2.79 -4.58 -5.62
N ASP A 267 3.45 -5.73 -5.78
CA ASP A 267 4.70 -6.01 -5.09
C ASP A 267 5.66 -6.79 -6.00
N ILE A 268 6.94 -6.81 -5.61
CA ILE A 268 8.04 -7.39 -6.39
C ILE A 268 8.48 -8.70 -5.75
N PHE A 269 8.31 -9.80 -6.47
CA PHE A 269 8.60 -11.16 -6.03
C PHE A 269 9.76 -11.75 -6.86
N GLY A 270 10.98 -11.34 -6.55
CA GLY A 270 12.15 -11.72 -7.34
C GLY A 270 12.11 -11.04 -8.71
N LYS A 271 12.11 -11.83 -9.80
CA LYS A 271 12.09 -11.32 -11.19
C LYS A 271 10.69 -11.02 -11.73
N PHE A 272 9.68 -10.97 -10.87
CA PHE A 272 8.30 -10.69 -11.26
C PHE A 272 7.67 -9.60 -10.40
N ILE A 273 6.91 -8.72 -11.03
CA ILE A 273 5.91 -7.90 -10.37
C ILE A 273 4.58 -8.67 -10.41
N VAL A 274 3.87 -8.73 -9.29
CA VAL A 274 2.44 -9.07 -9.30
C VAL A 274 1.65 -7.80 -9.08
N CYS A 275 0.90 -7.38 -10.10
CA CYS A 275 0.12 -6.16 -10.11
C CYS A 275 -1.36 -6.48 -9.87
N CYS A 276 -1.95 -5.84 -8.84
CA CYS A 276 -3.35 -5.94 -8.49
C CYS A 276 -4.14 -4.81 -9.15
N ASN A 277 -4.94 -5.18 -10.15
CA ASN A 277 -5.74 -4.29 -10.96
C ASN A 277 -7.20 -4.30 -10.44
N GLU A 278 -7.54 -3.27 -9.66
CA GLU A 278 -8.81 -3.13 -8.95
C GLU A 278 -10.01 -3.20 -9.89
N ASN A 279 -9.97 -2.38 -10.95
CA ASN A 279 -11.14 -2.14 -11.79
C ASN A 279 -11.40 -3.30 -12.76
N SER A 280 -10.34 -3.93 -13.27
CA SER A 280 -10.48 -5.13 -14.10
C SER A 280 -10.72 -6.40 -13.27
N GLY A 281 -10.53 -6.35 -11.94
CA GLY A 281 -10.68 -7.52 -11.08
C GLY A 281 -9.65 -8.61 -11.38
N THR A 282 -8.40 -8.21 -11.64
CA THR A 282 -7.33 -9.15 -12.00
C THR A 282 -6.06 -8.93 -11.20
N ALA A 283 -5.33 -10.01 -10.94
CA ALA A 283 -3.93 -9.95 -10.52
C ALA A 283 -3.05 -10.53 -11.63
N VAL A 284 -2.07 -9.76 -12.08
CA VAL A 284 -1.24 -10.12 -13.24
C VAL A 284 0.23 -10.20 -12.87
N SER A 285 0.93 -11.19 -13.43
CA SER A 285 2.37 -11.36 -13.28
C SER A 285 3.09 -10.76 -14.49
N LEU A 286 4.04 -9.87 -14.21
CA LEU A 286 4.86 -9.15 -15.19
C LEU A 286 6.34 -9.45 -14.91
N PRO A 287 7.13 -9.94 -15.88
CA PRO A 287 8.56 -10.10 -15.70
C PRO A 287 9.23 -8.73 -15.56
N VAL A 288 10.19 -8.62 -14.66
CA VAL A 288 10.99 -7.41 -14.43
C VAL A 288 12.48 -7.73 -14.56
N ASP A 289 13.18 -6.88 -15.30
CA ASP A 289 14.64 -6.91 -15.46
C ASP A 289 15.17 -5.48 -15.32
N GLY A 290 15.64 -5.16 -14.10
CA GLY A 290 15.98 -3.80 -13.73
C GLY A 290 14.81 -2.84 -13.99
N ALA A 291 15.06 -1.82 -14.82
CA ALA A 291 14.08 -0.76 -15.10
C ALA A 291 13.01 -1.19 -16.12
N PHE A 292 13.18 -2.32 -16.79
CA PHE A 292 12.27 -2.81 -17.81
C PHE A 292 11.23 -3.74 -17.22
N ILE A 293 9.96 -3.53 -17.59
CA ILE A 293 8.83 -4.40 -17.23
C ILE A 293 8.28 -4.98 -18.53
N GLY A 294 8.32 -6.31 -18.64
CA GLY A 294 7.81 -7.02 -19.81
C GLY A 294 6.29 -7.22 -19.78
N SER A 295 5.75 -7.79 -20.86
CA SER A 295 4.32 -8.09 -20.99
C SER A 295 3.87 -9.17 -20.00
N SER A 296 2.58 -9.16 -19.66
CA SER A 296 1.98 -10.12 -18.73
C SER A 296 2.19 -11.55 -19.19
N VAL A 297 2.68 -12.40 -18.27
CA VAL A 297 2.89 -13.83 -18.51
C VAL A 297 1.78 -14.69 -17.90
N SER A 298 1.06 -14.17 -16.92
CA SER A 298 -0.05 -14.87 -16.26
C SER A 298 -1.02 -13.87 -15.63
N SER A 299 -2.28 -14.29 -15.46
CA SER A 299 -3.35 -13.50 -14.85
C SER A 299 -4.28 -14.41 -14.06
N LEU A 300 -4.80 -13.91 -12.94
CA LEU A 300 -5.87 -14.50 -12.15
C LEU A 300 -7.04 -13.53 -12.03
N ASP A 301 -8.25 -14.05 -12.11
CA ASP A 301 -9.48 -13.29 -11.82
C ASP A 301 -9.67 -13.21 -10.31
N ILE A 302 -9.44 -12.02 -9.75
CA ILE A 302 -9.57 -11.71 -8.33
C ILE A 302 -10.38 -10.41 -8.23
N PRO A 303 -11.69 -10.49 -7.93
CA PRO A 303 -12.56 -9.32 -7.87
C PRO A 303 -12.03 -8.27 -6.89
N GLY A 304 -11.89 -7.03 -7.37
CA GLY A 304 -11.34 -5.94 -6.57
C GLY A 304 -9.94 -6.25 -6.02
N ALA A 305 -9.04 -6.81 -6.83
CA ALA A 305 -7.66 -7.09 -6.42
C ALA A 305 -6.96 -5.81 -5.92
N LEU A 306 -6.57 -5.77 -4.65
CA LEU A 306 -6.10 -4.54 -4.01
C LEU A 306 -4.83 -4.63 -3.15
N CYS A 307 -4.38 -5.83 -2.79
CA CYS A 307 -3.17 -6.02 -2.01
C CYS A 307 -2.56 -7.37 -2.36
N CYS A 308 -1.23 -7.41 -2.50
CA CYS A 308 -0.49 -8.66 -2.59
C CYS A 308 0.71 -8.63 -1.63
N VAL A 309 0.98 -9.76 -0.96
CA VAL A 309 2.03 -9.89 0.05
C VAL A 309 2.70 -11.27 0.00
N GLU A 310 4.00 -11.33 0.25
CA GLU A 310 4.73 -12.61 0.30
C GLU A 310 4.37 -13.40 1.58
N ASN A 311 4.12 -14.71 1.46
CA ASN A 311 4.11 -15.59 2.62
C ASN A 311 5.55 -15.96 3.03
N LYS A 312 6.19 -15.09 3.83
CA LYS A 312 7.55 -15.32 4.34
C LYS A 312 7.67 -16.49 5.34
N TYR A 313 6.55 -17.07 5.78
CA TYR A 313 6.51 -18.21 6.70
C TYR A 313 6.30 -19.54 6.00
N PHE A 314 6.13 -19.53 4.69
CA PHE A 314 6.06 -20.74 3.89
C PHE A 314 7.38 -21.52 3.99
N LYS A 315 7.28 -22.79 4.37
CA LYS A 315 8.39 -23.76 4.39
C LYS A 315 8.04 -24.89 3.42
N GLY A 316 8.05 -24.59 2.12
CA GLY A 316 7.83 -25.59 1.07
C GLY A 316 8.87 -25.47 -0.02
#